data_AF-A0A0A9X1V0-F1
#
_entry.id   AF-A0A0A9X1V0-F1
#
_cell.length_a   1.000
_cell.length_b   1.000
_cell.length_c   1.000
_cell.angle_alpha   90.00
_cell.angle_beta   90.00
_cell.angle_gamma   90.00
#
_symmetry.space_group_name_H-M   'P 1'
#
loop_
_entity.id
_entity.type
_entity.pdbx_description
1 polymer ?
#
loop_
_entity_poly.entity_id
_entity_poly.type
_entity_poly.pdbx_seq_one_letter_code
_entity_poly.pdbx_strand_id
1 'polypeptide(L)'
;MKSLAQLVCLSTLLVLPSCILLSVSAQKCVWYGECGKTPDGLPLNCPYDGPPKKLDDSTDLSILRKWCPDLAVPNPATGNVETCCNGPQLATLDKQVVTVAAFLQRCPSCLKNLLLHICNVACSPNQASYMNVTEISPAQPDKGENETVVAIDVYLANHFIEGAFNSCKGVYMPSAGQLVMDLMCGGYGASRCSALRWFSFMGDPVHNAYVGFLMNIMNTSVPIGSFQPFNKSITPCSKGVDDSSPPCSCMDCEDSCPVPPPPKPPVSPFTILGLPGLPLTMLLIFIGGSSIFLSAVLWGPSLCVPGGFAGVILQRNEDDHHVPPTPGSVGRRLASINSRIAMAADDESSPLQSKRSSVRSSVDSSRHGEPPVAIATPTSLFERMGKVLESKLEQWFYVLGKACATNPWGTLLIGSCVVIGLGHGIKYLQFTTDPVE
;
A
#
# COMPACT_ATOMS: atom_id res chain seq x y z
N MET A 1 76.83 -32.48 8.78
CA MET A 1 75.58 -33.12 9.23
C MET A 1 74.37 -32.47 8.54
N LYS A 2 74.15 -32.72 7.24
CA LYS A 2 72.94 -32.35 6.49
C LYS A 2 72.84 -33.27 5.26
N SER A 3 72.54 -34.55 5.48
CA SER A 3 72.31 -35.49 4.37
C SER A 3 71.51 -36.72 4.84
N LEU A 4 70.37 -36.49 5.52
CA LEU A 4 69.51 -37.57 6.00
C LEU A 4 68.01 -37.22 5.98
N ALA A 5 67.57 -36.40 5.01
CA ALA A 5 66.18 -35.93 4.94
C ALA A 5 65.50 -36.11 3.56
N GLN A 6 66.09 -36.89 2.64
CA GLN A 6 65.54 -37.08 1.30
C GLN A 6 65.10 -38.52 0.97
N LEU A 7 65.11 -39.45 1.94
CA LEU A 7 64.84 -40.88 1.66
C LEU A 7 63.51 -41.43 2.20
N VAL A 8 62.55 -40.58 2.59
CA VAL A 8 61.24 -41.05 3.12
C VAL A 8 60.08 -40.77 2.15
N CYS A 9 60.32 -40.16 0.98
CA CYS A 9 59.23 -39.72 0.10
C CYS A 9 58.91 -40.66 -1.08
N LEU A 10 59.50 -41.86 -1.16
CA LEU A 10 59.38 -42.70 -2.37
C LEU A 10 58.81 -44.12 -2.17
N SER A 11 58.16 -44.42 -1.02
CA SER A 11 57.63 -45.76 -0.75
C SER A 11 56.12 -45.85 -0.52
N THR A 12 55.34 -44.81 -0.83
CA THR A 12 53.86 -44.86 -0.75
C THR A 12 53.18 -44.55 -2.09
N LEU A 13 53.68 -45.12 -3.18
CA LEU A 13 53.03 -45.10 -4.49
C LEU A 13 52.58 -46.52 -4.90
N LEU A 14 51.70 -47.11 -4.10
CA LEU A 14 50.96 -48.31 -4.50
C LEU A 14 49.57 -48.28 -3.84
N VAL A 15 48.84 -47.21 -4.10
CA VAL A 15 47.38 -47.21 -3.93
C VAL A 15 46.82 -47.77 -5.24
N LEU A 16 46.46 -49.04 -5.19
CA LEU A 16 45.60 -49.70 -6.17
C LEU A 16 44.45 -48.75 -6.55
N PRO A 17 44.11 -48.57 -7.84
CA PRO A 17 42.83 -48.00 -8.17
C PRO A 17 41.81 -49.05 -7.73
N SER A 18 41.26 -48.86 -6.53
CA SER A 18 40.02 -49.50 -6.16
C SER A 18 39.04 -49.03 -7.21
N CYS A 19 38.76 -49.90 -8.19
CA CYS A 19 37.62 -49.77 -9.06
C CYS A 19 36.44 -49.45 -8.14
N ILE A 20 36.03 -48.19 -8.12
CA ILE A 20 34.70 -47.83 -7.70
C ILE A 20 33.85 -48.53 -8.75
N LEU A 21 33.41 -49.74 -8.41
CA LEU A 21 32.23 -50.32 -8.99
C LEU A 21 31.12 -49.32 -8.68
N LEU A 22 30.98 -48.32 -9.55
CA LEU A 22 29.70 -47.70 -9.80
C LEU A 22 28.81 -48.89 -10.13
N SER A 23 28.02 -49.32 -9.16
CA SER A 23 26.83 -50.09 -9.45
C SER A 23 26.01 -49.19 -10.37
N VAL A 24 26.22 -49.31 -11.67
CA VAL A 24 25.29 -48.83 -12.68
C VAL A 24 24.03 -49.64 -12.38
N SER A 25 23.15 -49.05 -11.57
CA SER A 25 21.77 -49.50 -11.46
C SER A 25 21.28 -49.58 -12.89
N ALA A 26 20.93 -50.80 -13.32
CA ALA A 26 20.44 -51.03 -14.66
C ALA A 26 19.22 -50.12 -14.87
N GLN A 27 19.36 -49.15 -15.78
CA GLN A 27 18.29 -48.23 -16.16
C GLN A 27 17.11 -49.06 -16.67
N LYS A 28 15.94 -48.83 -16.09
CA LYS A 28 14.76 -49.64 -16.34
C LYS A 28 13.52 -48.76 -16.41
N CYS A 29 12.68 -49.07 -17.39
CA CYS A 29 11.41 -48.42 -17.63
C CYS A 29 10.29 -49.13 -16.89
N VAL A 30 9.18 -48.41 -16.72
CA VAL A 30 7.94 -48.96 -16.15
C VAL A 30 6.86 -49.10 -17.23
N TRP A 31 6.91 -48.25 -18.25
CA TRP A 31 6.05 -48.30 -19.41
C TRP A 31 6.79 -47.91 -20.69
N TYR A 32 6.17 -48.20 -21.84
CA TYR A 32 6.62 -47.72 -23.13
C TYR A 32 5.49 -47.78 -24.18
N GLY A 33 5.15 -46.64 -24.77
CA GLY A 33 4.08 -46.49 -25.74
C GLY A 33 2.68 -46.30 -25.14
N GLU A 34 1.74 -45.92 -26.00
CA GLU A 34 0.31 -45.76 -25.67
C GLU A 34 -0.48 -46.91 -26.32
N CYS A 35 -1.38 -47.56 -25.58
CA CYS A 35 -2.20 -48.67 -26.09
C CYS A 35 -3.63 -48.69 -25.58
N GLY A 36 -3.95 -47.89 -24.57
CA GLY A 36 -5.31 -47.75 -24.05
C GLY A 36 -5.82 -46.33 -24.17
N LYS A 37 -7.11 -46.17 -23.91
CA LYS A 37 -7.72 -44.86 -23.67
C LYS A 37 -8.72 -44.96 -22.53
N THR A 38 -8.84 -43.89 -21.76
CA THR A 38 -9.94 -43.75 -20.79
C THR A 38 -11.27 -43.57 -21.52
N PRO A 39 -12.41 -43.70 -20.82
CA PRO A 39 -13.72 -43.38 -21.40
C PRO A 39 -13.80 -41.96 -21.99
N ASP A 40 -13.07 -41.01 -21.40
CA ASP A 40 -12.97 -39.62 -21.87
C ASP A 40 -11.98 -39.41 -23.03
N GLY A 41 -11.35 -40.50 -23.51
CA GLY A 41 -10.45 -40.49 -24.66
C GLY A 41 -8.99 -40.13 -24.35
N LEU A 42 -8.59 -40.05 -23.07
CA LEU A 42 -7.20 -39.78 -22.68
C LEU A 42 -6.34 -41.04 -22.91
N PRO A 43 -5.17 -40.93 -23.54
CA PRO A 43 -4.31 -42.08 -23.80
C PRO A 43 -3.72 -42.66 -22.51
N LEU A 44 -3.61 -44.00 -22.47
CA LEU A 44 -3.01 -44.77 -21.39
C LEU A 44 -1.77 -45.51 -21.86
N ASN A 45 -0.79 -45.60 -20.97
CA ASN A 45 0.52 -46.19 -21.24
C ASN A 45 0.49 -47.73 -21.18
N CYS A 46 1.38 -48.36 -21.95
CA CYS A 46 1.55 -49.82 -21.95
C CYS A 46 2.58 -50.26 -20.92
N PRO A 47 2.32 -51.32 -20.13
CA PRO A 47 3.30 -51.85 -19.19
C PRO A 47 4.54 -52.33 -19.94
N TYR A 48 5.72 -51.94 -19.45
CA TYR A 48 6.99 -52.33 -20.05
C TYR A 48 8.11 -52.29 -19.02
N ASP A 49 8.73 -53.44 -18.78
CA ASP A 49 9.74 -53.63 -17.73
C ASP A 49 11.18 -53.78 -18.30
N GLY A 50 11.40 -53.25 -19.51
CA GLY A 50 12.69 -53.37 -20.20
C GLY A 50 13.61 -52.16 -20.06
N PRO A 51 14.78 -52.18 -20.72
CA PRO A 51 15.71 -51.04 -20.74
C PRO A 51 15.15 -49.87 -21.56
N PRO A 52 15.64 -48.64 -21.32
CA PRO A 52 15.27 -47.48 -22.14
C PRO A 52 15.65 -47.68 -23.60
N LYS A 53 14.87 -47.08 -24.50
CA LYS A 53 15.05 -47.22 -25.95
C LYS A 53 15.60 -45.93 -26.54
N LYS A 54 16.37 -46.06 -27.62
CA LYS A 54 16.91 -44.90 -28.34
C LYS A 54 15.78 -44.09 -28.98
N LEU A 55 15.92 -42.78 -28.91
CA LEU A 55 15.03 -41.83 -29.58
C LEU A 55 15.78 -41.20 -30.77
N ASP A 56 15.51 -41.72 -31.97
CA ASP A 56 16.23 -41.32 -33.19
C ASP A 56 15.54 -40.18 -33.96
N ASP A 57 14.21 -40.08 -33.84
CA ASP A 57 13.41 -39.15 -34.63
C ASP A 57 13.70 -37.69 -34.27
N SER A 58 14.10 -36.90 -35.27
CA SER A 58 14.51 -35.49 -35.08
C SER A 58 13.39 -34.61 -34.52
N THR A 59 12.14 -34.87 -34.91
CA THR A 59 10.95 -34.17 -34.40
C THR A 59 10.75 -34.46 -32.91
N ASP A 60 10.83 -35.73 -32.52
CA ASP A 60 10.65 -36.14 -31.13
C ASP A 60 11.75 -35.59 -30.22
N LEU A 61 13.00 -35.59 -30.72
CA LEU A 61 14.13 -34.95 -30.04
C LEU A 61 13.93 -33.44 -29.87
N SER A 62 13.26 -32.76 -30.81
CA SER A 62 12.96 -31.33 -30.69
C SER A 62 11.94 -31.04 -29.59
N ILE A 63 10.90 -31.88 -29.46
CA ILE A 63 9.90 -31.81 -28.39
C ILE A 63 10.56 -32.06 -27.03
N LEU A 64 11.41 -33.09 -26.96
CA LEU A 64 12.13 -33.44 -25.74
C LEU A 64 13.06 -32.30 -25.30
N ARG A 65 13.81 -31.69 -26.21
CA ARG A 65 14.69 -30.53 -25.89
C ARG A 65 13.90 -29.29 -25.46
N LYS A 66 12.72 -29.08 -26.03
CA LYS A 66 11.86 -27.93 -25.73
C LYS A 66 11.32 -27.99 -24.30
N TRP A 67 10.80 -29.14 -23.87
CA TRP A 67 10.12 -29.27 -22.58
C TRP A 67 10.95 -29.95 -21.49
N CYS A 68 11.82 -30.89 -21.87
CA CYS A 68 12.55 -31.77 -20.97
C CYS A 68 14.07 -31.76 -21.28
N PRO A 69 14.75 -30.61 -21.26
CA PRO A 69 16.16 -30.52 -21.63
C PRO A 69 17.06 -31.44 -20.79
N ASP A 70 16.71 -31.68 -19.52
CA ASP A 70 17.41 -32.58 -18.60
C ASP A 70 17.44 -34.05 -19.06
N LEU A 71 16.51 -34.46 -19.91
CA LEU A 71 16.41 -35.81 -20.46
C LEU A 71 16.94 -35.90 -21.90
N ALA A 72 17.20 -34.77 -22.56
CA ALA A 72 17.72 -34.72 -23.93
C ALA A 72 19.26 -34.88 -24.00
N VAL A 73 19.87 -35.40 -22.93
CA VAL A 73 21.32 -35.61 -22.80
C VAL A 73 21.66 -37.02 -23.27
N PRO A 74 22.66 -37.21 -24.17
CA PRO A 74 23.07 -38.54 -24.61
C PRO A 74 23.64 -39.38 -23.47
N ASN A 75 23.34 -40.68 -23.48
CA ASN A 75 23.95 -41.63 -22.55
C ASN A 75 25.47 -41.72 -22.83
N PRO A 76 26.35 -41.51 -21.84
CA PRO A 76 27.79 -41.56 -22.05
C PRO A 76 28.30 -42.91 -22.54
N ALA A 77 27.57 -44.00 -22.30
CA ALA A 77 27.95 -45.35 -22.74
C ALA A 77 27.59 -45.62 -24.21
N THR A 78 26.43 -45.14 -24.68
CA THR A 78 25.90 -45.48 -26.02
C THR A 78 25.99 -44.33 -27.01
N GLY A 79 26.19 -43.09 -26.54
CA GLY A 79 26.22 -41.88 -27.36
C GLY A 79 24.86 -41.43 -27.89
N ASN A 80 23.78 -42.17 -27.58
CA ASN A 80 22.43 -41.89 -28.03
C ASN A 80 21.56 -41.35 -26.88
N VAL A 81 20.51 -40.59 -27.23
CA VAL A 81 19.49 -40.19 -26.25
C VAL A 81 18.54 -41.38 -26.05
N GLU A 82 18.43 -41.84 -24.82
CA GLU A 82 17.63 -43.01 -24.44
C GLU A 82 16.51 -42.57 -23.49
N THR A 83 15.28 -42.97 -23.80
CA THR A 83 14.08 -42.59 -23.05
C THR A 83 13.15 -43.80 -22.85
N CYS A 84 12.28 -43.69 -21.84
CA CYS A 84 11.20 -44.66 -21.60
C CYS A 84 9.88 -44.24 -22.27
N CYS A 85 9.94 -43.42 -23.33
CA CYS A 85 8.76 -42.99 -24.07
C CYS A 85 9.01 -42.93 -25.58
N ASN A 86 7.95 -43.14 -26.36
CA ASN A 86 7.99 -43.10 -27.83
C ASN A 86 7.45 -41.76 -28.40
N GLY A 87 7.56 -41.58 -29.71
CA GLY A 87 7.06 -40.38 -30.40
C GLY A 87 5.60 -40.03 -30.13
N PRO A 88 4.64 -40.98 -30.24
CA PRO A 88 3.25 -40.74 -29.85
C PRO A 88 3.07 -40.22 -28.41
N GLN A 89 3.76 -40.82 -27.42
CA GLN A 89 3.74 -40.34 -26.04
C GLN A 89 4.30 -38.91 -25.91
N LEU A 90 5.37 -38.60 -26.65
CA LEU A 90 5.94 -37.25 -26.68
C LEU A 90 5.00 -36.23 -27.33
N ALA A 91 4.28 -36.62 -28.38
CA ALA A 91 3.27 -35.77 -29.02
C ALA A 91 2.08 -35.50 -28.10
N THR A 92 1.64 -36.50 -27.32
CA THR A 92 0.64 -36.33 -26.26
C THR A 92 1.17 -35.40 -25.17
N LEU A 93 2.40 -35.61 -24.72
CA LEU A 93 3.06 -34.79 -23.71
C LEU A 93 3.14 -33.32 -24.15
N ASP A 94 3.54 -33.02 -25.40
CA ASP A 94 3.59 -31.65 -25.92
C ASP A 94 2.22 -30.95 -25.81
N LYS A 95 1.13 -31.64 -26.19
CA LYS A 95 -0.23 -31.10 -26.10
C LYS A 95 -0.67 -30.82 -24.66
N GLN A 96 -0.40 -31.73 -23.73
CA GLN A 96 -0.76 -31.56 -22.32
C GLN A 96 0.08 -30.46 -21.66
N VAL A 97 1.38 -30.43 -21.95
CA VAL A 97 2.31 -29.44 -21.39
C VAL A 97 2.01 -28.03 -21.92
N VAL A 98 1.62 -27.85 -23.18
CA VAL A 98 1.19 -26.54 -23.70
C VAL A 98 0.05 -25.96 -22.86
N THR A 99 -0.92 -26.79 -22.47
CA THR A 99 -2.04 -26.38 -21.62
C THR A 99 -1.54 -25.94 -20.23
N VAL A 100 -0.65 -26.71 -19.61
CA VAL A 100 -0.06 -26.38 -18.30
C VAL A 100 0.79 -25.11 -18.37
N ALA A 101 1.59 -24.97 -19.43
CA ALA A 101 2.42 -23.80 -19.68
C ALA A 101 1.57 -22.54 -19.82
N ALA A 102 0.38 -22.62 -20.42
CA ALA A 102 -0.53 -21.46 -20.51
C ALA A 102 -0.85 -20.85 -19.14
N PHE A 103 -0.94 -21.67 -18.09
CA PHE A 103 -1.16 -21.22 -16.71
C PHE A 103 0.12 -20.71 -16.03
N LEU A 104 1.25 -21.40 -16.21
CA LEU A 104 2.45 -21.20 -15.39
C LEU A 104 3.60 -20.44 -16.08
N GLN A 105 3.51 -20.15 -17.38
CA GLN A 105 4.57 -19.48 -18.15
C GLN A 105 4.97 -18.09 -17.63
N ARG A 106 4.13 -17.42 -16.84
CA ARG A 106 4.46 -16.15 -16.17
C ARG A 106 5.64 -16.29 -15.21
N CYS A 107 5.85 -17.47 -14.64
CA CYS A 107 7.00 -17.78 -13.80
C CYS A 107 7.75 -19.02 -14.36
N PRO A 108 8.81 -18.81 -15.17
CA PRO A 108 9.57 -19.90 -15.79
C PRO A 108 10.17 -20.89 -14.79
N SER A 109 10.62 -20.42 -13.62
CA SER A 109 11.20 -21.28 -12.57
C SER A 109 10.15 -22.27 -12.03
N CYS A 110 8.92 -21.81 -11.80
CA CYS A 110 7.80 -22.67 -11.43
C CYS A 110 7.50 -23.71 -12.51
N LEU A 111 7.32 -23.26 -13.76
CA LEU A 111 7.00 -24.15 -14.87
C LEU A 111 8.09 -25.23 -15.03
N LYS A 112 9.38 -24.85 -14.97
CA LYS A 112 10.51 -25.79 -15.01
C LYS A 112 10.39 -26.85 -13.93
N ASN A 113 10.18 -26.45 -12.66
CA ASN A 113 10.10 -27.40 -11.54
C ASN A 113 8.95 -28.40 -11.72
N LEU A 114 7.81 -27.95 -12.23
CA LEU A 114 6.69 -28.85 -12.53
C LEU A 114 7.02 -29.78 -13.70
N LEU A 115 7.65 -29.28 -14.76
CA LEU A 115 8.10 -30.09 -15.89
C LEU A 115 9.13 -31.14 -15.48
N LEU A 116 9.99 -30.87 -14.49
CA LEU A 116 10.86 -31.90 -13.94
C LEU A 116 10.06 -33.11 -13.46
N HIS A 117 8.94 -32.91 -12.77
CA HIS A 117 8.08 -34.00 -12.35
C HIS A 117 7.44 -34.71 -13.55
N ILE A 118 6.75 -33.96 -14.41
CA ILE A 118 5.98 -34.52 -15.54
C ILE A 118 6.91 -35.28 -16.51
N CYS A 119 8.02 -34.67 -16.92
CA CYS A 119 8.98 -35.28 -17.84
C CYS A 119 9.61 -36.55 -17.24
N ASN A 120 9.98 -36.54 -15.96
CA ASN A 120 10.64 -37.68 -15.35
C ASN A 120 9.67 -38.82 -15.06
N VAL A 121 8.40 -38.53 -14.78
CA VAL A 121 7.36 -39.56 -14.72
C VAL A 121 7.11 -40.14 -16.12
N ALA A 122 7.02 -39.30 -17.16
CA ALA A 122 6.66 -39.73 -18.51
C ALA A 122 7.77 -40.49 -19.26
N CYS A 123 9.01 -40.02 -19.22
CA CYS A 123 10.05 -40.38 -20.19
C CYS A 123 11.43 -40.73 -19.63
N SER A 124 11.66 -40.59 -18.31
CA SER A 124 13.00 -40.78 -17.73
C SER A 124 13.55 -42.19 -18.00
N PRO A 125 14.84 -42.33 -18.34
CA PRO A 125 15.45 -43.65 -18.57
C PRO A 125 15.54 -44.51 -17.29
N ASN A 126 15.35 -43.92 -16.10
CA ASN A 126 15.44 -44.63 -14.82
C ASN A 126 14.13 -44.56 -14.01
N GLN A 127 12.98 -44.64 -14.69
CA GLN A 127 11.65 -44.60 -14.06
C GLN A 127 11.48 -45.60 -12.92
N ALA A 128 11.92 -46.85 -13.11
CA ALA A 128 11.70 -47.92 -12.14
C ALA A 128 12.41 -47.67 -10.78
N SER A 129 13.31 -46.70 -10.72
CA SER A 129 13.95 -46.29 -9.47
C SER A 129 13.00 -45.58 -8.50
N TYR A 130 11.97 -44.88 -8.99
CA TYR A 130 11.06 -44.07 -8.17
C TYR A 130 9.59 -44.25 -8.55
N MET A 131 9.26 -45.20 -9.43
CA MET A 131 7.89 -45.50 -9.85
C MET A 131 7.63 -47.00 -9.75
N ASN A 132 6.41 -47.34 -9.33
CA ASN A 132 5.92 -48.72 -9.28
C ASN A 132 4.53 -48.81 -9.92
N VAL A 133 4.26 -49.87 -10.69
CA VAL A 133 2.91 -50.13 -11.20
C VAL A 133 2.10 -50.83 -10.12
N THR A 134 0.94 -50.28 -9.78
CA THR A 134 0.03 -50.88 -8.79
C THR A 134 -1.13 -51.61 -9.45
N GLU A 135 -1.65 -51.09 -10.56
CA GLU A 135 -2.79 -51.70 -11.26
C GLU A 135 -2.61 -51.65 -12.78
N ILE A 136 -2.86 -52.80 -13.41
CA ILE A 136 -2.85 -52.99 -14.86
C ILE A 136 -4.23 -53.53 -15.25
N SER A 137 -4.89 -52.87 -16.20
CA SER A 137 -6.11 -53.40 -16.81
C SER A 137 -5.73 -54.53 -17.77
N PRO A 138 -6.37 -55.72 -17.64
CA PRO A 138 -6.06 -56.86 -18.49
C PRO A 138 -6.43 -56.59 -19.94
N ALA A 139 -5.63 -57.13 -20.87
CA ALA A 139 -5.94 -57.09 -22.29
C ALA A 139 -7.30 -57.77 -22.59
N GLN A 140 -8.12 -57.11 -23.42
CA GLN A 140 -9.30 -57.72 -24.03
C GLN A 140 -9.04 -57.86 -25.54
N PRO A 141 -8.35 -58.94 -25.97
CA PRO A 141 -8.01 -59.16 -27.37
C PRO A 141 -9.25 -59.26 -28.28
N ASP A 142 -10.39 -59.71 -27.76
CA ASP A 142 -11.67 -59.75 -28.47
C ASP A 142 -12.20 -58.36 -28.85
N LYS A 143 -11.74 -57.31 -28.17
CA LYS A 143 -12.04 -55.89 -28.47
C LYS A 143 -10.85 -55.14 -29.07
N GLY A 144 -9.72 -55.82 -29.29
CA GLY A 144 -8.48 -55.19 -29.73
C GLY A 144 -7.81 -54.32 -28.66
N GLU A 145 -8.09 -54.55 -27.38
CA GLU A 145 -7.53 -53.80 -26.25
C GLU A 145 -6.32 -54.53 -25.67
N ASN A 146 -5.19 -53.83 -25.56
CA ASN A 146 -3.97 -54.36 -24.94
C ASN A 146 -3.96 -54.10 -23.42
N GLU A 147 -3.02 -54.72 -22.71
CA GLU A 147 -2.78 -54.43 -21.29
C GLU A 147 -2.36 -52.98 -21.10
N THR A 148 -2.96 -52.30 -20.12
CA THR A 148 -2.77 -50.85 -19.92
C THR A 148 -2.57 -50.51 -18.45
N VAL A 149 -1.69 -49.55 -18.17
CA VAL A 149 -1.41 -49.11 -16.80
C VAL A 149 -2.51 -48.16 -16.33
N VAL A 150 -3.19 -48.51 -15.23
CA VAL A 150 -4.32 -47.73 -14.68
C VAL A 150 -3.96 -47.04 -13.36
N ALA A 151 -3.04 -47.62 -12.58
CA ALA A 151 -2.56 -47.00 -11.36
C ALA A 151 -1.05 -47.21 -11.17
N ILE A 152 -0.40 -46.17 -10.65
CA ILE A 152 1.01 -46.17 -10.28
C ILE A 152 1.24 -45.51 -8.92
N ASP A 153 2.31 -45.91 -8.25
CA ASP A 153 2.87 -45.21 -7.11
C ASP A 153 4.16 -44.49 -7.53
N VAL A 154 4.27 -43.20 -7.19
CA VAL A 154 5.43 -42.37 -7.48
C VAL A 154 6.05 -41.88 -6.18
N TYR A 155 7.30 -42.26 -5.95
CA TYR A 155 8.06 -41.89 -4.77
C TYR A 155 8.79 -40.56 -5.01
N LEU A 156 8.39 -39.51 -4.31
CA LEU A 156 8.94 -38.17 -4.45
C LEU A 156 9.57 -37.70 -3.14
N ALA A 157 10.72 -37.02 -3.23
CA ALA A 157 11.34 -36.42 -2.06
C ALA A 157 10.52 -35.24 -1.52
N ASN A 158 10.36 -35.13 -0.19
CA ASN A 158 9.55 -34.07 0.42
C ASN A 158 9.99 -32.67 0.01
N HIS A 159 11.30 -32.40 0.07
CA HIS A 159 11.85 -31.10 -0.32
C HIS A 159 11.60 -30.78 -1.80
N PHE A 160 11.52 -31.80 -2.67
CA PHE A 160 11.19 -31.62 -4.09
C PHE A 160 9.76 -31.12 -4.27
N ILE A 161 8.79 -31.80 -3.65
CA ILE A 161 7.38 -31.44 -3.71
C ILE A 161 7.16 -30.04 -3.12
N GLU A 162 7.72 -29.77 -1.94
CA GLU A 162 7.59 -28.49 -1.26
C GLU A 162 8.25 -27.34 -2.02
N GLY A 163 9.46 -27.55 -2.56
CA GLY A 163 10.14 -26.52 -3.33
C GLY A 163 9.43 -26.22 -4.65
N ALA A 164 8.93 -27.25 -5.35
CA ALA A 164 8.10 -27.05 -6.54
C ALA A 164 6.83 -26.25 -6.21
N PHE A 165 6.12 -26.64 -5.15
CA PHE A 165 4.92 -25.92 -4.70
C PHE A 165 5.21 -24.47 -4.31
N ASN A 166 6.25 -24.23 -3.51
CA ASN A 166 6.63 -22.88 -3.08
C ASN A 166 7.03 -21.99 -4.25
N SER A 167 7.65 -22.54 -5.30
CA SER A 167 7.95 -21.77 -6.51
C SER A 167 6.71 -21.34 -7.30
N CYS A 168 5.58 -22.02 -7.11
CA CYS A 168 4.36 -21.86 -7.91
C CYS A 168 3.17 -21.25 -7.16
N LYS A 169 3.15 -21.27 -5.83
CA LYS A 169 1.99 -20.89 -5.00
C LYS A 169 1.48 -19.46 -5.23
N GLY A 170 2.37 -18.54 -5.62
CA GLY A 170 2.07 -17.13 -5.85
C GLY A 170 1.73 -16.78 -7.29
N VAL A 171 1.80 -17.73 -8.23
CA VAL A 171 1.62 -17.44 -9.66
C VAL A 171 0.18 -17.00 -9.92
N TYR A 172 0.03 -15.79 -10.47
CA TYR A 172 -1.27 -15.18 -10.70
C TYR A 172 -1.70 -15.32 -12.16
N MET A 173 -2.98 -15.60 -12.39
CA MET A 173 -3.54 -15.70 -13.74
C MET A 173 -4.48 -14.52 -14.03
N PRO A 174 -4.04 -13.53 -14.84
CA PRO A 174 -4.84 -12.32 -15.10
C PRO A 174 -6.18 -12.59 -15.80
N SER A 175 -6.26 -13.59 -16.67
CA SER A 175 -7.46 -13.89 -17.47
C SER A 175 -8.64 -14.35 -16.63
N ALA A 176 -8.41 -15.01 -15.50
CA ALA A 176 -9.48 -15.43 -14.59
C ALA A 176 -9.48 -14.68 -13.25
N GLY A 177 -8.55 -13.73 -13.05
CA GLY A 177 -8.51 -12.89 -11.85
C GLY A 177 -8.20 -13.65 -10.55
N GLN A 178 -7.54 -14.81 -10.63
CA GLN A 178 -7.28 -15.70 -9.48
C GLN A 178 -5.86 -16.30 -9.55
N LEU A 179 -5.41 -16.95 -8.47
CA LEU A 179 -4.13 -17.65 -8.47
C LEU A 179 -4.24 -18.95 -9.27
N VAL A 180 -3.14 -19.40 -9.85
CA VAL A 180 -3.14 -20.67 -10.59
C VAL A 180 -3.48 -21.86 -9.68
N MET A 181 -3.08 -21.79 -8.41
CA MET A 181 -3.42 -22.83 -7.41
C MET A 181 -4.92 -22.90 -7.09
N ASP A 182 -5.72 -21.87 -7.37
CA ASP A 182 -7.18 -21.96 -7.25
C ASP A 182 -7.77 -22.94 -8.28
N LEU A 183 -7.09 -23.13 -9.42
CA LEU A 183 -7.49 -24.07 -10.48
C LEU A 183 -6.78 -25.41 -10.37
N MET A 184 -5.50 -25.40 -9.98
CA MET A 184 -4.65 -26.59 -9.98
C MET A 184 -4.67 -27.38 -8.66
N CYS A 185 -5.39 -26.93 -7.62
CA CYS A 185 -5.46 -27.62 -6.33
C CYS A 185 -6.86 -28.19 -6.02
N GLY A 186 -7.70 -28.37 -7.05
CA GLY A 186 -9.05 -28.90 -6.93
C GLY A 186 -9.93 -28.09 -5.98
N GLY A 187 -10.80 -28.78 -5.23
CA GLY A 187 -11.76 -28.14 -4.33
C GLY A 187 -11.17 -27.41 -3.11
N TYR A 188 -9.86 -27.47 -2.89
CA TYR A 188 -9.21 -26.77 -1.77
C TYR A 188 -8.95 -25.30 -2.07
N GLY A 189 -8.78 -24.94 -3.35
CA GLY A 189 -8.32 -23.61 -3.78
C GLY A 189 -6.92 -23.24 -3.26
N ALA A 190 -6.43 -22.06 -3.61
CA ALA A 190 -5.09 -21.61 -3.24
C ALA A 190 -4.93 -21.44 -1.71
N SER A 191 -5.97 -20.94 -1.03
CA SER A 191 -5.94 -20.65 0.41
C SER A 191 -5.73 -21.87 1.33
N ARG A 192 -6.17 -23.06 0.89
CA ARG A 192 -6.03 -24.32 1.65
C ARG A 192 -5.21 -25.36 0.90
N CYS A 193 -4.47 -24.95 -0.13
CA CYS A 193 -3.60 -25.83 -0.87
C CYS A 193 -2.33 -26.13 -0.07
N SER A 194 -1.89 -27.40 -0.11
CA SER A 194 -0.57 -27.81 0.35
C SER A 194 0.16 -28.51 -0.80
N ALA A 195 1.49 -28.61 -0.68
CA ALA A 195 2.32 -29.25 -1.70
C ALA A 195 1.83 -30.66 -2.04
N LEU A 196 1.51 -31.48 -1.02
CA LEU A 196 0.97 -32.83 -1.22
C LEU A 196 -0.41 -32.80 -1.90
N ARG A 197 -1.33 -31.92 -1.47
CA ARG A 197 -2.67 -31.82 -2.07
C ARG A 197 -2.61 -31.46 -3.56
N TRP A 198 -1.71 -30.55 -3.91
CA TRP A 198 -1.50 -30.15 -5.30
C TRP A 198 -1.03 -31.34 -6.15
N PHE A 199 0.02 -32.05 -5.73
CA PHE A 199 0.53 -33.21 -6.45
C PHE A 199 -0.46 -34.37 -6.49
N SER A 200 -1.18 -34.63 -5.40
CA SER A 200 -2.25 -35.63 -5.39
C SER A 200 -3.37 -35.28 -6.37
N PHE A 201 -3.78 -34.02 -6.48
CA PHE A 201 -4.78 -33.59 -7.45
C PHE A 201 -4.30 -33.72 -8.90
N MET A 202 -3.01 -33.49 -9.16
CA MET A 202 -2.41 -33.75 -10.47
C MET A 202 -2.34 -35.24 -10.83
N GLY A 203 -2.53 -36.13 -9.86
CA GLY A 203 -2.52 -37.57 -10.03
C GLY A 203 -3.88 -38.26 -9.86
N ASP A 204 -4.95 -37.51 -9.64
CA ASP A 204 -6.26 -38.08 -9.29
C ASP A 204 -7.27 -37.95 -10.44
N PRO A 205 -7.55 -39.04 -11.19
CA PRO A 205 -8.47 -39.01 -12.32
C PRO A 205 -9.93 -38.80 -11.92
N VAL A 206 -10.29 -38.99 -10.63
CA VAL A 206 -11.67 -38.78 -10.15
C VAL A 206 -11.99 -37.30 -10.01
N HIS A 207 -11.03 -36.53 -9.50
CA HIS A 207 -11.22 -35.10 -9.24
C HIS A 207 -10.62 -34.21 -10.34
N ASN A 208 -9.79 -34.77 -11.23
CA ASN A 208 -9.11 -34.06 -12.30
C ASN A 208 -9.31 -34.74 -13.65
N ALA A 209 -10.22 -34.19 -14.46
CA ALA A 209 -10.55 -34.72 -15.79
C ALA A 209 -9.40 -34.60 -16.82
N TYR A 210 -8.28 -33.95 -16.50
CA TYR A 210 -7.11 -33.87 -17.37
C TYR A 210 -6.14 -35.05 -17.19
N VAL A 211 -6.40 -35.95 -16.24
CA VAL A 211 -5.53 -37.08 -15.87
C VAL A 211 -6.26 -38.38 -16.15
N GLY A 212 -5.62 -39.28 -16.89
CA GLY A 212 -6.25 -40.53 -17.34
C GLY A 212 -6.07 -41.73 -16.39
N PHE A 213 -5.12 -41.69 -15.48
CA PHE A 213 -4.74 -42.82 -14.62
C PHE A 213 -4.43 -42.33 -13.21
N LEU A 214 -4.56 -43.21 -12.21
CA LEU A 214 -4.28 -42.86 -10.83
C LEU A 214 -2.77 -42.84 -10.57
N MET A 215 -2.27 -41.72 -10.06
CA MET A 215 -0.89 -41.53 -9.64
C MET A 215 -0.85 -41.22 -8.15
N ASN A 216 -0.55 -42.23 -7.34
CA ASN A 216 -0.40 -42.07 -5.91
C ASN A 216 0.96 -41.46 -5.60
N ILE A 217 0.95 -40.29 -4.97
CA ILE A 217 2.17 -39.57 -4.61
C ILE A 217 2.62 -40.00 -3.21
N MET A 218 3.74 -40.72 -3.16
CA MET A 218 4.36 -41.21 -1.93
C MET A 218 5.48 -40.26 -1.52
N ASN A 219 5.21 -39.39 -0.55
CA ASN A 219 6.16 -38.37 -0.11
C ASN A 219 7.13 -38.93 0.94
N THR A 220 8.39 -39.13 0.56
CA THR A 220 9.41 -39.69 1.46
C THR A 220 10.79 -39.11 1.19
N SER A 221 11.52 -38.76 2.23
CA SER A 221 12.92 -38.30 2.11
C SER A 221 13.93 -39.44 2.19
N VAL A 222 13.48 -40.67 2.47
CA VAL A 222 14.33 -41.85 2.62
C VAL A 222 13.93 -42.95 1.63
N PRO A 223 14.87 -43.81 1.21
CA PRO A 223 14.56 -44.94 0.34
C PRO A 223 13.58 -45.91 1.00
N ILE A 224 12.60 -46.38 0.22
CA ILE A 224 11.61 -47.37 0.66
C ILE A 224 11.84 -48.65 -0.13
N GLY A 225 12.38 -49.68 0.53
CA GLY A 225 12.75 -50.93 -0.14
C GLY A 225 13.81 -50.70 -1.23
N SER A 226 13.49 -51.07 -2.47
CA SER A 226 14.34 -50.83 -3.65
C SER A 226 14.14 -49.45 -4.30
N PHE A 227 13.14 -48.68 -3.86
CA PHE A 227 12.78 -47.41 -4.47
C PHE A 227 13.55 -46.24 -3.84
N GLN A 228 14.20 -45.46 -4.69
CA GLN A 228 14.89 -44.22 -4.36
C GLN A 228 13.99 -43.04 -4.73
N PRO A 229 13.56 -42.18 -3.79
CA PRO A 229 12.66 -41.08 -4.09
C PRO A 229 13.26 -40.12 -5.11
N PHE A 230 12.44 -39.65 -6.05
CA PHE A 230 12.85 -38.67 -7.03
C PHE A 230 13.32 -37.38 -6.35
N ASN A 231 14.57 -37.00 -6.64
CA ASN A 231 15.26 -35.91 -6.01
C ASN A 231 16.11 -35.16 -7.06
N LYS A 232 15.47 -34.23 -7.77
CA LYS A 232 16.14 -33.29 -8.67
C LYS A 232 16.21 -31.90 -8.02
N SER A 233 17.23 -31.13 -8.42
CA SER A 233 17.40 -29.77 -7.92
C SER A 233 16.27 -28.86 -8.38
N ILE A 234 15.79 -28.03 -7.47
CA ILE A 234 14.66 -27.11 -7.68
C ILE A 234 15.21 -25.71 -7.88
N THR A 235 14.65 -24.96 -8.83
CA THR A 235 14.96 -23.54 -8.99
C THR A 235 13.93 -22.71 -8.20
N PRO A 236 14.32 -21.99 -7.13
CA PRO A 236 13.38 -21.14 -6.40
C PRO A 236 12.86 -20.01 -7.29
N CYS A 237 11.66 -19.47 -7.01
CA CYS A 237 11.07 -18.43 -7.86
C CYS A 237 11.82 -17.09 -7.84
N SER A 238 12.61 -16.85 -6.78
CA SER A 238 13.52 -15.71 -6.63
C SER A 238 14.81 -15.83 -7.48
N LYS A 239 15.01 -16.94 -8.18
CA LYS A 239 16.16 -17.16 -9.07
C LYS A 239 15.68 -17.47 -10.49
N GLY A 240 16.42 -16.95 -11.48
CA GLY A 240 16.24 -17.33 -12.89
C GLY A 240 16.55 -18.80 -13.14
N VAL A 241 15.92 -19.35 -14.19
CA VAL A 241 16.14 -20.73 -14.67
C VAL A 241 17.56 -20.95 -15.14
N ASP A 242 18.09 -19.98 -15.89
CA ASP A 242 19.45 -19.88 -16.43
C ASP A 242 20.01 -18.48 -16.16
N ASP A 243 21.33 -18.31 -16.31
CA ASP A 243 22.03 -17.02 -16.07
C ASP A 243 21.52 -15.87 -16.97
N SER A 244 20.90 -16.19 -18.10
CA SER A 244 20.30 -15.22 -19.02
C SER A 244 18.84 -14.87 -18.71
N SER A 245 18.18 -15.65 -17.85
CA SER A 245 16.76 -15.46 -17.53
C SER A 245 16.57 -14.70 -16.22
N PRO A 246 15.69 -13.69 -16.16
CA PRO A 246 15.40 -13.01 -14.92
C PRO A 246 14.61 -13.92 -13.95
N PRO A 247 14.65 -13.63 -12.63
CA PRO A 247 13.77 -14.28 -11.67
C PRO A 247 12.30 -13.92 -11.92
N CYS A 248 11.37 -14.68 -11.30
CA CYS A 248 9.95 -14.42 -11.44
C CYS A 248 9.56 -13.06 -10.83
N SER A 249 8.50 -12.45 -11.36
CA SER A 249 8.03 -11.16 -10.88
C SER A 249 7.56 -11.23 -9.42
N CYS A 250 7.69 -10.14 -8.67
CA CYS A 250 7.20 -10.03 -7.28
C CYS A 250 5.68 -10.32 -7.17
N MET A 251 4.91 -10.05 -8.22
CA MET A 251 3.48 -10.34 -8.27
C MET A 251 3.19 -11.84 -8.33
N ASP A 252 4.07 -12.61 -8.99
CA ASP A 252 3.93 -14.06 -9.15
C ASP A 252 4.75 -14.85 -8.10
N CYS A 253 5.62 -14.19 -7.34
CA CYS A 253 6.51 -14.77 -6.34
C CYS A 253 6.87 -13.72 -5.27
N GLU A 254 6.38 -13.89 -4.05
CA GLU A 254 6.67 -12.99 -2.93
C GLU A 254 8.16 -12.96 -2.56
N ASP A 255 8.88 -14.08 -2.71
CA ASP A 255 10.31 -14.18 -2.41
C ASP A 255 11.18 -13.33 -3.37
N SER A 256 10.62 -12.88 -4.50
CA SER A 256 11.29 -11.95 -5.43
C SER A 256 11.08 -10.48 -5.06
N CYS A 257 10.24 -10.17 -4.06
CA CYS A 257 9.91 -8.80 -3.72
C CYS A 257 11.05 -8.10 -2.96
N PRO A 258 11.33 -6.82 -3.27
CA PRO A 258 12.23 -6.04 -2.44
C PRO A 258 11.60 -5.80 -1.07
N VAL A 259 12.41 -5.80 -0.02
CA VAL A 259 11.95 -5.47 1.33
C VAL A 259 11.50 -4.00 1.36
N PRO A 260 10.28 -3.69 1.82
CA PRO A 260 9.79 -2.31 1.86
C PRO A 260 10.69 -1.46 2.75
N PRO A 261 10.93 -0.18 2.40
CA PRO A 261 11.68 0.72 3.27
C PRO A 261 10.94 0.89 4.60
N PRO A 262 11.66 1.13 5.71
CA PRO A 262 11.03 1.34 7.01
C PRO A 262 10.01 2.49 6.92
N PRO A 263 8.89 2.41 7.68
CA PRO A 263 7.88 3.46 7.66
C PRO A 263 8.52 4.79 8.01
N LYS A 264 8.12 5.86 7.30
CA LYS A 264 8.56 7.21 7.63
C LYS A 264 8.24 7.47 9.11
N PRO A 265 9.17 8.06 9.88
CA PRO A 265 8.88 8.40 11.27
C PRO A 265 7.64 9.30 11.32
N PRO A 266 6.79 9.15 12.36
CA PRO A 266 5.65 10.03 12.52
C PRO A 266 6.12 11.49 12.56
N VAL A 267 5.32 12.39 11.96
CA VAL A 267 5.58 13.83 12.04
C VAL A 267 5.73 14.23 13.50
N SER A 268 6.87 14.85 13.83
CA SER A 268 7.12 15.34 15.17
C SER A 268 6.04 16.35 15.56
N PRO A 269 5.48 16.28 16.78
CA PRO A 269 4.51 17.27 17.22
C PRO A 269 5.12 18.68 17.18
N PHE A 270 4.32 19.69 16.86
CA PHE A 270 4.74 21.08 16.89
C PHE A 270 5.30 21.42 18.27
N THR A 271 6.60 21.65 18.33
CA THR A 271 7.33 21.93 19.57
C THR A 271 8.11 23.23 19.43
N ILE A 272 8.05 24.06 20.45
CA ILE A 272 8.82 25.30 20.56
C ILE A 272 9.67 25.15 21.83
N LEU A 273 11.00 25.23 21.70
CA LEU A 273 11.95 25.11 22.82
C LEU A 273 11.80 23.80 23.63
N GLY A 274 11.41 22.69 23.00
CA GLY A 274 11.19 21.40 23.67
C GLY A 274 9.88 21.28 24.45
N LEU A 275 9.04 22.32 24.43
CA LEU A 275 7.67 22.29 24.98
C LEU A 275 6.65 22.13 23.85
N PRO A 276 5.46 21.55 24.13
CA PRO A 276 4.38 21.53 23.16
C PRO A 276 4.02 22.95 22.72
N GLY A 277 4.09 23.23 21.41
CA GLY A 277 4.03 24.59 20.89
C GLY A 277 2.65 25.24 21.04
N LEU A 278 1.57 24.47 20.86
CA LEU A 278 0.20 24.96 21.00
C LEU A 278 -0.11 25.52 22.42
N PRO A 279 0.12 24.79 23.52
CA PRO A 279 -0.09 25.35 24.86
C PRO A 279 0.87 26.50 25.18
N LEU A 280 2.10 26.51 24.66
CA LEU A 280 3.01 27.65 24.83
C LEU A 280 2.46 28.91 24.13
N THR A 281 1.97 28.79 22.90
CA THR A 281 1.36 29.91 22.17
C THR A 281 0.12 30.44 22.89
N MET A 282 -0.74 29.56 23.43
CA MET A 282 -1.92 29.97 24.19
C MET A 282 -1.55 30.68 25.49
N LEU A 283 -0.50 30.24 26.19
CA LEU A 283 0.01 30.91 27.39
C LEU A 283 0.52 32.32 27.09
N LEU A 284 1.28 32.50 26.00
CA LEU A 284 1.80 33.82 25.62
C LEU A 284 0.68 34.79 25.24
N ILE A 285 -0.34 34.33 24.49
CA ILE A 285 -1.52 35.13 24.17
C ILE A 285 -2.28 35.53 25.43
N PHE A 286 -2.44 34.61 26.38
CA PHE A 286 -3.10 34.90 27.66
C PHE A 286 -2.32 35.94 28.47
N ILE A 287 -1.01 35.79 28.63
CA ILE A 287 -0.17 36.76 29.37
C ILE A 287 -0.23 38.14 28.71
N GLY A 288 -0.10 38.20 27.38
CA GLY A 288 -0.19 39.46 26.63
C GLY A 288 -1.55 40.13 26.79
N GLY A 289 -2.63 39.38 26.59
CA GLY A 289 -4.00 39.88 26.75
C GLY A 289 -4.31 40.34 28.16
N SER A 290 -3.94 39.55 29.17
CA SER A 290 -4.09 39.92 30.59
C SER A 290 -3.25 41.14 30.95
N SER A 291 -2.04 41.28 30.41
CA SER A 291 -1.19 42.46 30.66
C SER A 291 -1.80 43.72 30.07
N ILE A 292 -2.35 43.66 28.86
CA ILE A 292 -3.07 44.78 28.23
C ILE A 292 -4.31 45.14 29.04
N PHE A 293 -5.09 44.14 29.45
CA PHE A 293 -6.30 44.34 30.27
C PHE A 293 -5.96 44.97 31.63
N LEU A 294 -4.98 44.43 32.34
CA LEU A 294 -4.52 44.98 33.62
C LEU A 294 -3.95 46.39 33.44
N SER A 295 -3.21 46.65 32.36
CA SER A 295 -2.71 47.99 32.06
C SER A 295 -3.87 48.96 31.82
N ALA A 296 -4.89 48.58 31.05
CA ALA A 296 -6.06 49.41 30.83
C ALA A 296 -6.82 49.71 32.14
N VAL A 297 -6.97 48.71 33.03
CA VAL A 297 -7.67 48.88 34.31
C VAL A 297 -6.86 49.69 35.32
N LEU A 298 -5.54 49.47 35.40
CA LEU A 298 -4.67 50.14 36.38
C LEU A 298 -4.25 51.55 35.92
N TRP A 299 -4.05 51.75 34.62
CA TRP A 299 -3.59 53.02 34.05
C TRP A 299 -4.74 53.86 33.48
N GLY A 300 -5.90 53.27 33.19
CA GLY A 300 -7.10 54.00 32.79
C GLY A 300 -7.49 55.12 33.78
N PRO A 301 -7.48 54.88 35.10
CA PRO A 301 -7.74 55.92 36.09
C PRO A 301 -6.64 57.00 36.14
N SER A 302 -5.36 56.63 35.93
CA SER A 302 -4.23 57.58 35.94
C SER A 302 -4.14 58.42 34.66
N LEU A 303 -4.58 57.91 33.51
CA LEU A 303 -4.59 58.64 32.24
C LEU A 303 -5.82 59.54 32.07
N CYS A 304 -6.90 59.27 32.82
CA CYS A 304 -8.11 60.10 32.84
C CYS A 304 -8.09 61.22 33.89
N VAL A 305 -7.13 61.24 34.83
CA VAL A 305 -7.05 62.29 35.86
C VAL A 305 -5.65 62.91 35.86
N PRO A 306 -5.46 64.12 35.30
CA PRO A 306 -4.26 64.88 35.56
C PRO A 306 -4.39 65.53 36.94
N GLY A 307 -3.93 64.82 37.97
CA GLY A 307 -3.63 65.40 39.28
C GLY A 307 -4.29 64.72 40.47
N GLY A 308 -3.47 63.99 41.23
CA GLY A 308 -3.64 63.84 42.68
C GLY A 308 -4.54 62.68 43.14
N PHE A 309 -3.95 61.81 43.95
CA PHE A 309 -4.64 60.88 44.86
C PHE A 309 -5.89 61.52 45.49
N ALA A 310 -7.07 60.97 45.22
CA ALA A 310 -8.26 61.20 46.04
C ALA A 310 -8.82 59.83 46.42
N GLY A 311 -8.80 59.58 47.73
CA GLY A 311 -9.08 58.29 48.32
C GLY A 311 -10.48 57.77 48.03
N VAL A 312 -10.58 56.44 48.09
CA VAL A 312 -11.82 55.70 48.33
C VAL A 312 -12.53 56.32 49.54
N ILE A 313 -13.60 57.08 49.32
CA ILE A 313 -14.49 57.51 50.40
C ILE A 313 -15.58 56.45 50.56
N LEU A 314 -15.42 55.61 51.57
CA LEU A 314 -16.51 54.88 52.21
C LEU A 314 -17.38 55.91 52.94
N GLN A 315 -18.65 56.05 52.53
CA GLN A 315 -19.59 56.96 53.17
C GLN A 315 -20.19 56.29 54.42
N ARG A 316 -19.67 56.65 55.59
CA ARG A 316 -20.20 56.31 56.92
C ARG A 316 -21.12 57.46 57.36
N ASN A 317 -22.42 57.20 57.44
CA ASN A 317 -23.40 58.12 58.02
C ASN A 317 -23.22 58.13 59.55
N GLU A 318 -23.14 59.32 60.14
CA GLU A 318 -23.20 59.52 61.58
C GLU A 318 -24.13 60.71 61.89
N ASP A 319 -25.09 60.43 62.76
CA ASP A 319 -26.25 61.23 63.17
C ASP A 319 -25.92 62.29 64.24
N ASP A 320 -26.73 63.37 64.29
CA ASP A 320 -27.22 64.11 65.49
C ASP A 320 -27.78 65.48 65.04
N HIS A 321 -28.87 66.09 65.54
CA HIS A 321 -29.97 65.75 66.47
C HIS A 321 -30.98 66.93 66.38
N HIS A 322 -32.31 66.71 66.51
CA HIS A 322 -33.39 67.55 67.16
C HIS A 322 -34.85 67.24 66.66
N VAL A 323 -35.46 66.12 67.11
CA VAL A 323 -36.71 65.91 67.94
C VAL A 323 -38.01 66.78 67.71
N PRO A 324 -39.30 66.34 67.91
CA PRO A 324 -40.14 65.13 67.57
C PRO A 324 -41.62 65.49 67.11
N PRO A 325 -42.71 64.68 67.27
CA PRO A 325 -43.09 63.37 66.69
C PRO A 325 -44.44 63.39 65.90
N THR A 326 -44.77 62.34 65.12
CA THR A 326 -46.11 61.70 65.09
C THR A 326 -46.11 60.42 64.22
N PRO A 327 -46.96 59.41 64.52
CA PRO A 327 -46.82 58.05 63.99
C PRO A 327 -47.86 57.69 62.91
N GLY A 328 -47.49 56.83 61.95
CA GLY A 328 -48.47 55.96 61.30
C GLY A 328 -48.18 55.55 59.85
N SER A 329 -48.54 54.30 59.56
CA SER A 329 -48.58 53.59 58.26
C SER A 329 -47.21 53.15 57.69
N VAL A 330 -46.81 51.87 57.77
CA VAL A 330 -47.35 50.65 57.12
C VAL A 330 -47.23 50.68 55.59
N GLY A 331 -46.21 49.97 55.08
CA GLY A 331 -46.45 48.97 54.03
C GLY A 331 -45.83 49.18 52.64
N ARG A 332 -45.09 48.14 52.21
CA ARG A 332 -45.19 47.46 50.90
C ARG A 332 -44.60 48.12 49.63
N ARG A 333 -43.52 47.51 49.10
CA ARG A 333 -43.40 46.74 47.82
C ARG A 333 -41.93 46.74 47.37
N LEU A 334 -41.17 45.64 47.44
CA LEU A 334 -41.04 44.52 46.48
C LEU A 334 -40.61 44.90 45.05
N ALA A 335 -39.34 44.55 44.76
CA ALA A 335 -38.80 43.85 43.59
C ALA A 335 -39.20 44.23 42.15
N SER A 336 -38.20 44.47 41.31
CA SER A 336 -38.09 43.76 40.02
C SER A 336 -36.64 43.78 39.51
N ILE A 337 -36.06 42.59 39.48
CA ILE A 337 -34.83 42.23 38.73
C ILE A 337 -35.29 41.92 37.30
N ASN A 338 -34.59 42.43 36.29
CA ASN A 338 -34.43 41.65 35.05
C ASN A 338 -33.20 42.06 34.25
N SER A 339 -32.32 41.07 34.10
CA SER A 339 -31.19 40.98 33.22
C SER A 339 -31.64 40.64 31.80
N ARG A 340 -31.08 41.31 30.78
CA ARG A 340 -31.00 40.77 29.41
C ARG A 340 -29.65 41.05 28.79
N ILE A 341 -28.90 39.96 28.65
CA ILE A 341 -27.80 39.73 27.72
C ILE A 341 -28.40 39.68 26.30
N ALA A 342 -27.74 40.29 25.32
CA ALA A 342 -27.99 40.03 23.91
C ALA A 342 -26.65 39.98 23.15
N MET A 343 -26.44 38.82 22.52
CA MET A 343 -25.38 38.48 21.58
C MET A 343 -25.73 38.98 20.17
N ALA A 344 -24.67 39.16 19.38
CA ALA A 344 -24.56 39.36 17.93
C ALA A 344 -25.80 39.14 17.02
N ALA A 345 -26.00 40.07 16.09
CA ALA A 345 -26.36 39.77 14.69
C ALA A 345 -26.02 40.98 13.80
N ASP A 346 -25.25 40.71 12.76
CA ASP A 346 -24.99 41.58 11.61
C ASP A 346 -26.29 41.98 10.90
N ASP A 347 -26.39 43.23 10.46
CA ASP A 347 -27.19 43.55 9.27
C ASP A 347 -26.59 44.77 8.56
N GLU A 348 -26.05 44.52 7.37
CA GLU A 348 -25.58 45.53 6.43
C GLU A 348 -26.75 46.05 5.59
N SER A 349 -27.07 47.34 5.66
CA SER A 349 -27.55 48.10 4.50
C SER A 349 -27.41 49.62 4.67
N SER A 350 -26.48 50.16 3.87
CA SER A 350 -26.25 51.50 3.33
C SER A 350 -26.86 52.79 3.96
N PRO A 351 -26.11 53.91 3.95
CA PRO A 351 -26.40 55.12 4.72
C PRO A 351 -26.86 56.28 3.83
N LEU A 352 -28.17 56.53 3.72
CA LEU A 352 -28.67 57.80 3.20
C LEU A 352 -30.00 58.15 3.86
N GLN A 353 -29.96 58.91 4.95
CA GLN A 353 -30.95 59.96 5.23
C GLN A 353 -30.53 60.82 6.43
N SER A 354 -30.24 62.07 6.12
CA SER A 354 -30.01 63.14 7.09
C SER A 354 -31.20 63.30 8.03
N LYS A 355 -31.05 62.96 9.31
CA LYS A 355 -31.98 63.44 10.34
C LYS A 355 -31.62 64.87 10.72
N ARG A 356 -32.10 65.80 9.89
CA ARG A 356 -32.34 67.19 10.27
C ARG A 356 -33.52 67.20 11.24
N SER A 357 -33.26 67.21 12.53
CA SER A 357 -34.30 67.28 13.56
C SER A 357 -34.94 68.67 13.60
N SER A 358 -36.18 68.77 13.13
CA SER A 358 -37.11 69.85 13.44
C SER A 358 -38.02 69.41 14.58
N VAL A 359 -37.86 70.00 15.77
CA VAL A 359 -38.90 70.00 16.81
C VAL A 359 -39.01 71.42 17.36
N ARG A 360 -40.16 72.05 17.09
CA ARG A 360 -40.63 73.35 17.60
C ARG A 360 -41.96 73.07 18.30
N SER A 361 -41.96 73.03 19.64
CA SER A 361 -42.43 74.03 20.63
C SER A 361 -43.93 74.01 20.97
N SER A 362 -44.24 73.98 22.27
CA SER A 362 -45.24 74.86 22.91
C SER A 362 -45.07 74.80 24.46
N VAL A 363 -44.57 75.87 25.11
CA VAL A 363 -45.30 76.84 25.97
C VAL A 363 -45.57 76.26 27.39
N ASP A 364 -45.07 76.78 28.52
CA ASP A 364 -45.35 78.12 29.07
C ASP A 364 -44.38 78.57 30.20
N SER A 365 -44.26 79.90 30.35
CA SER A 365 -44.01 80.75 31.53
C SER A 365 -42.66 80.85 32.28
N SER A 366 -42.03 82.03 32.06
CA SER A 366 -41.58 83.02 33.07
C SER A 366 -40.19 82.91 33.74
N ARG A 367 -39.28 83.76 33.22
CA ARG A 367 -38.15 84.53 33.82
C ARG A 367 -37.63 84.13 35.23
N HIS A 368 -36.36 83.72 35.30
CA HIS A 368 -35.26 84.49 35.90
C HIS A 368 -33.89 83.91 35.47
N GLY A 369 -32.90 84.79 35.33
CA GLY A 369 -31.64 84.49 34.65
C GLY A 369 -30.57 83.82 35.51
N GLU A 370 -29.78 82.96 34.87
CA GLU A 370 -28.33 82.78 35.00
C GLU A 370 -27.91 81.71 33.96
N PRO A 371 -26.76 81.83 33.28
CA PRO A 371 -26.37 80.85 32.27
C PRO A 371 -25.96 79.53 32.94
N PRO A 372 -26.28 78.35 32.37
CA PRO A 372 -25.66 77.12 32.84
C PRO A 372 -24.17 77.19 32.51
N VAL A 373 -23.37 77.27 33.57
CA VAL A 373 -21.93 77.06 33.53
C VAL A 373 -21.69 75.71 32.87
N ALA A 374 -21.22 75.72 31.62
CA ALA A 374 -20.78 74.54 30.93
C ALA A 374 -19.53 74.02 31.66
N ILE A 375 -19.70 72.96 32.45
CA ILE A 375 -18.58 72.18 32.97
C ILE A 375 -17.95 71.49 31.76
N ALA A 376 -16.96 72.15 31.17
CA ALA A 376 -16.11 71.57 30.15
C ALA A 376 -15.27 70.47 30.82
N THR A 377 -15.71 69.23 30.67
CA THR A 377 -14.86 68.07 30.96
C THR A 377 -13.62 68.14 30.08
N PRO A 378 -12.41 67.92 30.62
CA PRO A 378 -11.19 67.99 29.82
C PRO A 378 -11.22 66.87 28.78
N THR A 379 -11.35 67.25 27.51
CA THR A 379 -11.27 66.37 26.34
C THR A 379 -10.02 65.49 26.47
N SER A 380 -10.22 64.18 26.53
CA SER A 380 -9.13 63.20 26.60
C SER A 380 -8.13 63.43 25.45
N LEU A 381 -6.85 63.13 25.65
CA LEU A 381 -5.80 63.32 24.63
C LEU A 381 -6.16 62.65 23.29
N PHE A 382 -6.84 61.51 23.34
CA PHE A 382 -7.38 60.81 22.17
C PHE A 382 -8.43 61.62 21.42
N GLU A 383 -9.31 62.33 22.13
CA GLU A 383 -10.34 63.17 21.52
C GLU A 383 -9.73 64.42 20.87
N ARG A 384 -8.66 64.99 21.46
CA ARG A 384 -7.91 66.10 20.84
C ARG A 384 -7.16 65.64 19.59
N MET A 385 -6.48 64.49 19.66
CA MET A 385 -5.81 63.91 18.49
C MET A 385 -6.82 63.51 17.41
N GLY A 386 -7.99 62.98 17.80
CA GLY A 386 -9.09 62.66 16.92
C GLY A 386 -9.60 63.88 16.16
N LYS A 387 -9.89 64.98 16.87
CA LYS A 387 -10.34 66.24 16.24
C LYS A 387 -9.27 66.86 15.31
N VAL A 388 -7.99 66.76 15.67
CA VAL A 388 -6.88 67.23 14.81
C VAL A 388 -6.72 66.34 13.57
N LEU A 389 -6.86 65.02 13.71
CA LEU A 389 -6.81 64.09 12.60
C LEU A 389 -8.00 64.34 11.66
N GLU A 390 -9.21 64.45 12.20
CA GLU A 390 -10.45 64.68 11.45
C GLU A 390 -10.37 65.98 10.65
N SER A 391 -10.00 67.10 11.29
CA SER A 391 -9.86 68.39 10.61
C SER A 391 -8.78 68.38 9.51
N LYS A 392 -7.64 67.70 9.74
CA LYS A 392 -6.61 67.55 8.70
C LYS A 392 -7.08 66.66 7.53
N LEU A 393 -7.79 65.58 7.83
CA LEU A 393 -8.33 64.67 6.82
C LEU A 393 -9.36 65.40 5.95
N GLU A 394 -10.26 66.17 6.58
CA GLU A 394 -11.27 66.98 5.92
C GLU A 394 -10.64 68.03 4.99
N GLN A 395 -9.65 68.77 5.49
CA GLN A 395 -8.96 69.78 4.69
C GLN A 395 -8.22 69.15 3.50
N TRP A 396 -7.60 67.98 3.69
CA TRP A 396 -6.90 67.27 2.63
C TRP A 396 -7.87 66.77 1.54
N PHE A 397 -8.97 66.12 1.93
CA PHE A 397 -10.00 65.68 1.00
C PHE A 397 -10.69 66.85 0.29
N TYR A 398 -10.91 67.98 0.97
CA TYR A 398 -11.47 69.18 0.35
C TYR A 398 -10.55 69.76 -0.73
N VAL A 399 -9.24 69.86 -0.45
CA VAL A 399 -8.26 70.36 -1.42
C VAL A 399 -8.14 69.43 -2.62
N LEU A 400 -8.05 68.11 -2.37
CA LEU A 400 -7.99 67.11 -3.42
C LEU A 400 -9.27 67.11 -4.27
N GLY A 401 -10.44 67.12 -3.64
CA GLY A 401 -11.73 67.18 -4.31
C GLY A 401 -11.91 68.45 -5.14
N LYS A 402 -11.51 69.61 -4.62
CA LYS A 402 -11.53 70.88 -5.36
C LYS A 402 -10.59 70.86 -6.56
N ALA A 403 -9.39 70.29 -6.43
CA ALA A 403 -8.46 70.14 -7.54
C ALA A 403 -9.05 69.24 -8.66
N CYS A 404 -9.66 68.11 -8.29
CA CYS A 404 -10.34 67.21 -9.23
C CYS A 404 -11.54 67.88 -9.92
N ALA A 405 -12.34 68.65 -9.18
CA ALA A 405 -13.53 69.32 -9.71
C ALA A 405 -13.21 70.51 -10.65
N THR A 406 -12.08 71.20 -10.44
CA THR A 406 -11.69 72.37 -11.24
C THR A 406 -11.20 71.96 -12.64
N ASN A 407 -10.66 70.76 -12.80
CA ASN A 407 -10.22 70.22 -14.09
C ASN A 407 -10.73 68.77 -14.30
N PRO A 408 -12.01 68.60 -14.68
CA PRO A 408 -12.63 67.28 -14.79
C PRO A 408 -12.03 66.44 -15.91
N TRP A 409 -11.71 67.03 -17.06
CA TRP A 409 -11.14 66.31 -18.20
C TRP A 409 -9.72 65.82 -17.93
N GLY A 410 -8.87 66.62 -17.27
CA GLY A 410 -7.53 66.20 -16.86
C GLY A 410 -7.57 65.07 -15.84
N THR A 411 -8.48 65.16 -14.86
CA THR A 411 -8.66 64.13 -13.83
C THR A 411 -9.16 62.80 -14.42
N LEU A 412 -10.12 62.84 -15.34
CA LEU A 412 -10.61 61.65 -16.04
C LEU A 412 -9.54 61.01 -16.93
N LEU A 413 -8.70 61.81 -17.60
CA LEU A 413 -7.62 61.30 -18.43
C LEU A 413 -6.56 60.59 -17.57
N ILE A 414 -6.13 61.21 -16.46
CA ILE A 414 -5.18 60.58 -15.52
C ILE A 414 -5.77 59.29 -14.94
N GLY A 415 -7.03 59.33 -14.47
CA GLY A 415 -7.72 58.15 -13.95
C GLY A 415 -7.80 57.02 -14.99
N SER A 416 -8.15 57.34 -16.23
CA SER A 416 -8.19 56.38 -17.34
C SER A 416 -6.81 55.79 -17.64
N CYS A 417 -5.76 56.62 -17.70
CA CYS A 417 -4.38 56.14 -17.89
C CYS A 417 -3.94 55.18 -16.78
N VAL A 418 -4.29 55.46 -15.51
CA VAL A 418 -3.98 54.59 -14.38
C VAL A 418 -4.74 53.26 -14.48
N VAL A 419 -6.04 53.30 -14.78
CA VAL A 419 -6.85 52.08 -14.94
C VAL A 419 -6.35 51.22 -16.09
N ILE A 420 -6.03 51.80 -17.24
CA ILE A 420 -5.48 51.07 -18.39
C ILE A 420 -4.08 50.51 -18.07
N GLY A 421 -3.24 51.30 -17.40
CA GLY A 421 -1.90 50.88 -16.98
C GLY A 421 -1.92 49.69 -16.02
N LEU A 422 -2.77 49.73 -14.98
CA LEU A 422 -2.95 48.63 -14.04
C LEU A 422 -3.69 47.44 -14.68
N GLY A 423 -4.66 47.72 -15.55
CA GLY A 423 -5.42 46.70 -16.28
C GLY A 423 -4.59 45.88 -17.28
N HIS A 424 -3.46 46.42 -17.76
CA HIS A 424 -2.53 45.68 -18.61
C HIS A 424 -1.96 44.43 -17.92
N GLY A 425 -1.94 44.39 -16.58
CA GLY A 425 -1.48 43.24 -15.79
C GLY A 425 -2.31 41.97 -15.98
N ILE A 426 -3.57 42.08 -16.41
CA ILE A 426 -4.46 40.93 -16.65
C ILE A 426 -3.88 39.98 -17.73
N LYS A 427 -3.08 40.49 -18.67
CA LYS A 427 -2.43 39.65 -19.70
C LYS A 427 -1.40 38.68 -19.12
N TYR A 428 -0.84 38.98 -17.95
CA TYR A 428 0.16 38.16 -17.28
C TYR A 428 -0.46 37.34 -16.14
N LEU A 429 -1.79 37.32 -16.05
CA LEU A 429 -2.49 36.56 -15.03
C LEU A 429 -2.33 35.08 -15.34
N GLN A 430 -1.62 34.38 -14.46
CA GLN A 430 -1.48 32.94 -14.47
C GLN A 430 -2.47 32.36 -13.47
N PHE A 431 -3.32 31.44 -13.94
CA PHE A 431 -4.21 30.67 -13.07
C PHE A 431 -3.50 29.37 -12.71
N THR A 432 -3.25 29.15 -11.42
CA THR A 432 -2.87 27.84 -10.93
C THR A 432 -4.14 27.00 -10.79
N THR A 433 -4.22 25.90 -11.53
CA THR A 433 -5.33 24.95 -11.49
C THR A 433 -4.96 23.63 -10.82
N ASP A 434 -3.68 23.44 -10.52
CA ASP A 434 -3.19 22.28 -9.82
C ASP A 434 -3.43 22.48 -8.30
N PRO A 435 -4.13 21.57 -7.61
CA PRO A 435 -4.32 21.66 -6.17
C PRO A 435 -3.03 21.43 -5.34
N VAL A 436 -1.91 21.09 -5.99
CA VAL A 436 -0.62 20.82 -5.35
C VAL A 436 0.37 22.00 -5.43
N GLU A 437 0.23 22.87 -6.44
CA GLU A 437 0.96 24.15 -6.55
C GLU A 437 0.26 25.27 -5.77
#